data_AF-A0A087U741-F1
#
_entry.id   AF-A0A087U741-F1
#
_cell.length_a   1.000
_cell.length_b   1.000
_cell.length_c   1.000
_cell.angle_alpha   90.00
_cell.angle_beta   90.00
_cell.angle_gamma   90.00
#
_symmetry.space_group_name_H-M   'P 1'
#
loop_
_entity.id
_entity.type
_entity.pdbx_description
1 polymer ?
#
loop_
_entity_poly.entity_id
_entity_poly.type
_entity_poly.pdbx_seq_one_letter_code
_entity_poly.pdbx_strand_id
1 'polypeptide(L)'
;MPETSDVTEDRLTCELQKCAAYLSEEYNALHSGEIATIESIPSSTEFLRRWVSHNIPVIIKNAVSHWPALRKWNASYLRSKLCGKKVTVSVTPNGYADAVFSDRFMLPEEKIMTFEEFLDIMENPKSSEVCYIQKQNNNFLEEFTSLIDDADTHIPWATKALVTSFFGQRKASKTLSHFNMSIGNWENK
;
A
#
# COMPACT_ATOMS: atom_id res chain seq x y z
N MET A 1 27.72 -36.05 30.26
CA MET A 1 26.33 -36.47 30.01
C MET A 1 25.53 -35.23 29.61
N PRO A 2 25.31 -34.98 28.32
CA PRO A 2 24.33 -34.00 27.86
C PRO A 2 23.36 -34.67 26.89
N GLU A 3 22.08 -34.90 27.21
CA GLU A 3 21.16 -35.40 26.14
C GLU A 3 19.64 -35.40 26.45
N THR A 4 19.17 -34.85 27.57
CA THR A 4 17.72 -34.89 27.89
C THR A 4 16.98 -33.57 27.68
N SER A 5 17.66 -32.43 27.57
CA SER A 5 17.04 -31.11 27.35
C SER A 5 16.71 -30.85 25.88
N ASP A 6 17.59 -31.30 24.99
CA ASP A 6 17.55 -31.04 23.54
C ASP A 6 16.34 -31.73 22.87
N VAL A 7 16.10 -32.99 23.23
CA VAL A 7 14.98 -33.81 22.71
C VAL A 7 13.61 -33.26 23.14
N THR A 8 13.52 -32.65 24.33
CA THR A 8 12.29 -32.02 24.80
C THR A 8 12.00 -30.69 24.11
N GLU A 9 13.06 -29.93 23.78
CA GLU A 9 12.97 -28.65 23.09
C GLU A 9 12.56 -28.84 21.61
N ASP A 10 13.13 -29.84 20.94
CA ASP A 10 12.75 -30.22 19.58
C ASP A 10 11.28 -30.68 19.49
N ARG A 11 10.83 -31.45 20.47
CA ARG A 11 9.43 -31.91 20.53
C ARG A 11 8.46 -30.76 20.75
N LEU A 12 8.77 -29.82 21.65
CA LEU A 12 7.95 -28.63 21.89
C LEU A 12 7.89 -27.74 20.65
N THR A 13 9.02 -27.56 19.97
CA THR A 13 9.11 -26.79 18.72
C THR A 13 8.23 -27.40 17.63
N CYS A 14 8.27 -28.73 17.48
CA CYS A 14 7.42 -29.44 16.53
C CYS A 14 5.92 -29.24 16.82
N GLU A 15 5.51 -29.32 18.09
CA GLU A 15 4.11 -29.10 18.47
C GLU A 15 3.67 -27.64 18.26
N LEU A 16 4.54 -26.67 18.56
CA LEU A 16 4.26 -25.26 18.28
C LEU A 16 4.08 -24.99 16.77
N GLN A 17 4.91 -25.61 15.93
CA GLN A 17 4.77 -25.51 14.48
C GLN A 17 3.44 -26.07 13.98
N LYS A 18 3.00 -27.22 14.52
CA LYS A 18 1.68 -27.80 14.21
C LYS A 18 0.54 -26.88 14.64
N CYS A 19 0.61 -26.33 15.86
CA CYS A 19 -0.38 -25.37 16.35
C CYS A 19 -0.46 -24.12 15.45
N ALA A 20 0.68 -23.59 15.01
CA ALA A 20 0.73 -22.44 14.12
C ALA A 20 0.12 -22.75 12.73
N ALA A 21 0.45 -23.92 12.16
CA ALA A 21 -0.12 -24.38 10.91
C ALA A 21 -1.64 -24.55 11.01
N TYR A 22 -2.11 -25.24 12.05
CA TYR A 22 -3.53 -25.44 12.32
C TYR A 22 -4.28 -24.11 12.50
N LEU A 23 -3.72 -23.17 13.26
CA LEU A 23 -4.32 -21.85 13.44
C LEU A 23 -4.44 -21.10 12.10
N SER A 24 -3.44 -21.19 11.23
CA SER A 24 -3.48 -20.59 9.90
C SER A 24 -4.54 -21.24 9.01
N GLU A 25 -4.69 -22.57 9.06
CA GLU A 25 -5.69 -23.31 8.30
C GLU A 25 -7.10 -22.95 8.74
N GLU A 26 -7.37 -22.94 10.05
CA GLU A 26 -8.67 -22.56 10.61
C GLU A 26 -9.02 -21.10 10.32
N TYR A 27 -8.04 -20.19 10.44
CA TYR A 27 -8.23 -18.79 10.06
C TYR A 27 -8.62 -18.66 8.57
N ASN A 28 -7.94 -19.38 7.69
CA ASN A 28 -8.25 -19.37 6.27
C ASN A 28 -9.58 -20.08 5.95
N ALA A 29 -9.98 -21.11 6.69
CA ALA A 29 -11.26 -21.79 6.49
C ALA A 29 -12.46 -20.92 6.90
N LEU A 30 -12.29 -20.05 7.89
CA LEU A 30 -13.32 -19.12 8.34
C LEU A 30 -13.58 -17.97 7.36
N HIS A 31 -12.61 -17.66 6.49
CA HIS A 31 -12.69 -16.57 5.52
C HIS A 31 -12.74 -17.14 4.10
N SER A 32 -13.70 -16.73 3.28
CA SER A 32 -13.90 -17.30 1.94
C SER A 32 -12.75 -17.09 0.94
N GLY A 33 -11.66 -16.41 1.33
CA GLY A 33 -10.57 -15.97 0.46
C GLY A 33 -10.98 -14.90 -0.56
N GLU A 34 -12.27 -14.77 -0.85
CA GLU A 34 -12.85 -13.77 -1.74
C GLU A 34 -12.92 -12.39 -1.09
N ILE A 35 -12.44 -11.38 -1.82
CA ILE A 35 -12.54 -9.99 -1.39
C ILE A 35 -13.92 -9.47 -1.74
N ALA A 36 -14.73 -9.16 -0.72
CA ALA A 36 -16.05 -8.59 -0.90
C ALA A 36 -15.99 -7.29 -1.73
N THR A 37 -16.91 -7.13 -2.68
CA THR A 37 -17.04 -5.90 -3.48
C THR A 37 -18.41 -5.27 -3.22
N ILE A 38 -18.44 -3.99 -2.83
CA ILE A 38 -19.67 -3.22 -2.60
C ILE A 38 -19.74 -2.02 -3.54
N GLU A 39 -20.95 -1.66 -3.96
CA GLU A 39 -21.20 -0.56 -4.91
C GLU A 39 -21.44 0.80 -4.23
N SER A 40 -21.88 0.77 -2.97
CA SER A 40 -22.22 1.97 -2.18
C SER A 40 -21.24 2.18 -1.04
N ILE A 41 -21.00 3.46 -0.72
CA ILE A 41 -20.20 3.86 0.42
C ILE A 41 -20.92 3.44 1.72
N PRO A 42 -20.30 2.61 2.58
CA PRO A 42 -20.91 2.19 3.83
C PRO A 42 -20.93 3.32 4.85
N SER A 43 -21.85 3.24 5.82
CA SER A 43 -21.73 4.08 7.01
C SER A 43 -20.46 3.74 7.80
N SER A 44 -19.90 4.68 8.58
CA SER A 44 -18.71 4.42 9.40
C SER A 44 -18.89 3.21 10.34
N THR A 45 -20.08 3.03 10.91
CA THR A 45 -20.38 1.92 11.81
C THR A 45 -20.44 0.59 11.07
N GLU A 46 -21.04 0.58 9.88
CA GLU A 46 -21.06 -0.60 9.03
C GLU A 46 -19.65 -0.96 8.58
N PHE A 47 -18.87 0.05 8.15
CA PHE A 47 -17.49 -0.15 7.74
C PHE A 47 -16.65 -0.79 8.86
N LEU A 48 -16.79 -0.23 10.07
CA LEU A 48 -16.14 -0.74 11.26
C LEU A 48 -16.53 -2.20 11.54
N ARG A 49 -17.83 -2.46 11.64
CA ARG A 49 -18.35 -3.76 12.09
C ARG A 49 -18.12 -4.89 11.08
N ARG A 50 -18.18 -4.61 9.78
CA ARG A 50 -18.15 -5.67 8.77
C ARG A 50 -16.74 -5.99 8.27
N TRP A 51 -15.84 -5.00 8.24
CA TRP A 51 -14.52 -5.18 7.64
C TRP A 51 -13.38 -4.87 8.60
N VAL A 52 -13.38 -3.70 9.24
CA VAL A 52 -12.27 -3.28 10.13
C VAL A 52 -12.13 -4.23 11.34
N SER A 53 -13.21 -4.53 12.05
CA SER A 53 -13.16 -5.38 13.25
C SER A 53 -12.81 -6.84 12.98
N HIS A 54 -13.05 -7.30 11.75
CA HIS A 54 -12.70 -8.64 11.30
C HIS A 54 -11.33 -8.71 10.65
N ASN A 55 -10.67 -7.56 10.42
CA ASN A 55 -9.40 -7.45 9.70
C ASN A 55 -9.47 -8.12 8.31
N ILE A 56 -10.55 -7.88 7.57
CA ILE A 56 -10.77 -8.43 6.23
C ILE A 56 -10.82 -7.31 5.17
N PRO A 57 -10.30 -7.56 3.95
CA PRO A 57 -10.32 -6.57 2.88
C PRO A 57 -11.72 -6.41 2.23
N VAL A 58 -11.95 -5.25 1.63
CA VAL A 58 -13.16 -4.94 0.84
C VAL A 58 -12.83 -3.98 -0.29
N ILE A 59 -13.41 -4.21 -1.46
CA ILE A 59 -13.40 -3.30 -2.61
C ILE A 59 -14.68 -2.46 -2.53
N ILE A 60 -14.52 -1.13 -2.48
CA ILE A 60 -15.65 -0.19 -2.44
C ILE A 60 -15.64 0.60 -3.73
N LYS A 61 -16.53 0.23 -4.66
CA LYS A 61 -16.68 0.92 -5.93
C LYS A 61 -17.32 2.30 -5.71
N ASN A 62 -17.06 3.21 -6.65
CA ASN A 62 -17.62 4.56 -6.68
C ASN A 62 -17.29 5.46 -5.48
N ALA A 63 -16.45 5.01 -4.54
CA ALA A 63 -16.09 5.73 -3.31
C ALA A 63 -15.40 7.08 -3.56
N VAL A 64 -14.80 7.24 -4.73
CA VAL A 64 -14.04 8.42 -5.17
C VAL A 64 -14.60 9.02 -6.46
N SER A 65 -15.84 8.68 -6.83
CA SER A 65 -16.46 9.11 -8.10
C SER A 65 -16.60 10.63 -8.25
N HIS A 66 -16.57 11.36 -7.14
CA HIS A 66 -16.58 12.82 -7.09
C HIS A 66 -15.22 13.46 -7.32
N TRP A 67 -14.10 12.71 -7.25
CA TRP A 67 -12.76 13.27 -7.42
C TRP A 67 -12.54 13.78 -8.85
N PRO A 68 -12.15 15.07 -9.02
CA PRO A 68 -11.76 15.60 -10.32
C PRO A 68 -10.63 14.80 -10.99
N ALA A 69 -9.75 14.16 -10.21
CA ALA A 69 -8.65 13.33 -10.70
C ALA A 69 -9.09 12.28 -11.73
N LEU A 70 -10.26 11.65 -11.54
CA LEU A 70 -10.80 10.64 -12.45
C LEU A 70 -11.05 11.15 -13.88
N ARG A 71 -11.23 12.46 -14.04
CA ARG A 71 -11.46 13.11 -15.35
C ARG A 71 -10.27 13.92 -15.82
N LYS A 72 -9.48 14.48 -14.90
CA LYS A 72 -8.37 15.39 -15.21
C LYS A 72 -7.06 14.66 -15.44
N TRP A 73 -6.76 13.63 -14.63
CA TRP A 73 -5.42 13.05 -14.61
C TRP A 73 -5.18 12.21 -15.86
N ASN A 74 -4.28 12.73 -16.69
CA ASN A 74 -3.67 12.07 -17.84
C ASN A 74 -2.23 12.61 -17.95
N ALA A 75 -1.40 11.99 -18.79
CA ALA A 75 0.01 12.35 -18.91
C ALA A 75 0.20 13.85 -19.22
N SER A 76 -0.59 14.41 -20.13
CA SER A 76 -0.53 15.85 -20.49
C SER A 76 -0.88 16.77 -19.32
N TYR A 77 -1.97 16.47 -18.61
CA TYR A 77 -2.38 17.24 -17.43
C TYR A 77 -1.33 17.18 -16.32
N LEU A 78 -0.83 15.99 -16.00
CA LEU A 78 0.18 15.80 -14.95
C LEU A 78 1.51 16.46 -15.34
N ARG A 79 1.93 16.35 -16.60
CA ARG A 79 3.12 17.03 -17.14
C ARG A 79 3.02 18.54 -16.97
N SER A 80 1.87 19.13 -17.29
CA SER A 80 1.61 20.56 -17.12
C SER A 80 1.58 20.98 -15.64
N LYS A 81 0.84 20.24 -14.79
CA LYS A 81 0.66 20.56 -13.37
C LYS A 81 1.90 20.34 -12.50
N LEU A 82 2.80 19.46 -12.92
CA LEU A 82 4.03 19.10 -12.21
C LEU A 82 5.30 19.48 -13.00
N CYS A 83 5.19 20.37 -13.99
CA CYS A 83 6.32 20.87 -14.76
C CYS A 83 7.41 21.42 -13.83
N GLY A 84 8.67 21.01 -14.07
CA GLY A 84 9.82 21.37 -13.23
C GLY A 84 9.83 20.80 -11.81
N LYS A 85 8.77 20.11 -11.36
CA LYS A 85 8.73 19.50 -10.01
C LYS A 85 9.80 18.41 -9.92
N LYS A 86 10.69 18.53 -8.94
CA LYS A 86 11.62 17.45 -8.59
C LYS A 86 10.91 16.37 -7.78
N VAL A 87 11.09 15.13 -8.20
CA VAL A 87 10.52 13.93 -7.57
C VAL A 87 11.63 12.92 -7.31
N THR A 88 11.45 12.12 -6.26
CA THR A 88 12.34 10.98 -5.97
C THR A 88 11.76 9.74 -6.66
N VAL A 89 12.54 9.16 -7.57
CA VAL A 89 12.16 8.00 -8.37
C VAL A 89 13.00 6.82 -7.93
N SER A 90 12.34 5.72 -7.61
CA SER A 90 12.98 4.44 -7.36
C SER A 90 13.28 3.77 -8.70
N VAL A 91 14.53 3.34 -8.87
CA VAL A 91 15.03 2.69 -10.07
C VAL A 91 15.53 1.30 -9.71
N THR A 92 15.08 0.31 -10.46
CA THR A 92 15.47 -1.09 -10.28
C THR A 92 15.83 -1.70 -11.62
N PRO A 93 16.76 -2.66 -11.68
CA PRO A 93 17.11 -3.31 -12.94
C PRO A 93 16.01 -4.23 -13.50
N ASN A 94 15.05 -4.65 -12.66
CA ASN A 94 14.10 -5.72 -12.98
C ASN A 94 12.69 -5.51 -12.36
N GLY A 95 12.43 -4.37 -11.72
CA GLY A 95 11.13 -4.08 -11.08
C GLY A 95 10.98 -4.58 -9.64
N TYR A 96 11.99 -5.25 -9.07
CA TYR A 96 11.93 -5.79 -7.70
C TYR A 96 12.74 -4.92 -6.74
N ALA A 97 12.04 -4.06 -6.02
CA ALA A 97 12.57 -3.38 -4.84
C ALA A 97 12.09 -4.03 -3.56
N ASP A 98 12.81 -3.76 -2.47
CA ASP A 98 12.52 -4.29 -1.14
C ASP A 98 12.35 -5.81 -1.17
N ALA A 99 13.18 -6.46 -1.99
CA ALA A 99 13.07 -7.85 -2.34
C ALA A 99 14.36 -8.59 -2.03
N VAL A 100 14.24 -9.87 -1.68
CA VAL A 100 15.40 -10.76 -1.55
C VAL A 100 15.86 -11.14 -2.96
N PHE A 101 17.12 -10.83 -3.26
CA PHE A 101 17.78 -11.30 -4.46
C PHE A 101 19.06 -12.02 -4.05
N SER A 102 19.12 -13.32 -4.37
CA SER A 102 20.13 -14.24 -3.84
C SER A 102 20.08 -14.29 -2.30
N ASP A 103 21.12 -13.85 -1.62
CA ASP A 103 21.30 -13.87 -0.17
C ASP A 103 21.17 -12.48 0.48
N ARG A 104 20.68 -11.48 -0.27
CA ARG A 104 20.63 -10.07 0.16
C ARG A 104 19.26 -9.49 -0.02
N PHE A 105 18.92 -8.58 0.89
CA PHE A 105 17.78 -7.70 0.74
C PHE A 105 18.20 -6.48 -0.08
N MET A 106 17.60 -6.31 -1.26
CA MET A 106 17.94 -5.26 -2.21
C MET A 106 16.99 -4.07 -2.07
N LEU A 107 17.57 -2.89 -1.88
CA LEU A 107 16.87 -1.62 -1.95
C LEU A 107 16.95 -1.05 -3.38
N PRO A 108 15.96 -0.26 -3.82
CA PRO A 108 16.05 0.43 -5.10
C PRO A 108 17.11 1.53 -5.06
N GLU A 109 17.62 1.91 -6.24
CA GLU A 109 18.39 3.15 -6.38
C GLU A 109 17.42 4.34 -6.37
N GLU A 110 17.67 5.36 -5.56
CA GLU A 110 16.87 6.59 -5.56
C GLU A 110 17.53 7.66 -6.44
N LYS A 111 16.81 8.12 -7.47
CA LYS A 111 17.23 9.23 -8.34
C LYS A 111 16.28 10.41 -8.20
N ILE A 112 16.85 11.61 -8.11
CA ILE A 112 16.08 12.86 -8.17
C ILE A 112 16.07 13.35 -9.62
N MET A 113 14.89 13.47 -10.21
CA MET A 113 14.67 13.98 -11.56
C MET A 113 13.45 14.87 -11.62
N THR A 114 13.24 15.61 -12.72
CA THR A 114 11.98 16.31 -12.93
C THR A 114 10.86 15.31 -13.22
N PHE A 115 9.63 15.68 -12.91
CA PHE A 115 8.47 14.87 -13.25
C PHE A 115 8.34 14.67 -14.77
N GLU A 116 8.78 15.63 -15.57
CA GLU A 116 8.81 15.53 -17.03
C GLU A 116 9.81 14.48 -17.51
N GLU A 117 11.03 14.46 -16.95
CA GLU A 117 12.03 13.44 -17.22
C GLU A 117 11.50 12.04 -16.85
N PHE A 118 10.81 11.92 -15.71
CA PHE A 118 10.17 10.67 -15.30
C PHE A 118 9.07 10.23 -16.27
N LEU A 119 8.19 11.13 -16.70
CA LEU A 119 7.16 10.81 -17.69
C LEU A 119 7.76 10.42 -19.04
N ASP A 120 8.84 11.08 -19.48
CA ASP A 120 9.54 10.72 -20.72
C ASP A 120 10.10 9.29 -20.67
N ILE A 121 10.64 8.86 -19.52
CA ILE A 121 11.11 7.47 -19.31
C ILE A 121 9.93 6.48 -19.38
N MET A 122 8.79 6.84 -18.81
CA MET A 122 7.59 6.01 -18.78
C MET A 122 6.96 5.84 -20.16
N GLU A 123 6.88 6.92 -20.95
CA GLU A 123 6.30 6.93 -22.29
C GLU A 123 7.23 6.32 -23.34
N ASN A 124 8.55 6.43 -23.14
CA ASN A 124 9.56 5.90 -24.06
C ASN A 124 10.74 5.27 -23.31
N PRO A 125 10.60 4.04 -22.79
CA PRO A 125 11.66 3.35 -22.07
C PRO A 125 12.88 3.09 -22.96
N LYS A 126 14.03 3.65 -22.58
CA LYS A 126 15.31 3.49 -23.33
C LYS A 126 16.24 2.45 -22.74
N SER A 127 16.00 2.03 -21.50
CA SER A 127 16.76 1.01 -20.79
C SER A 127 15.82 -0.09 -20.29
N SER A 128 16.39 -1.19 -19.82
CA SER A 128 15.64 -2.25 -19.12
C SER A 128 15.30 -1.88 -17.67
N GLU A 129 15.72 -0.71 -17.20
CA GLU A 129 15.43 -0.27 -15.84
C GLU A 129 13.94 0.01 -15.67
N VAL A 130 13.41 -0.39 -14.51
CA VAL A 130 12.04 -0.12 -14.10
C VAL A 130 12.05 1.03 -13.11
N CYS A 131 11.41 2.12 -13.50
CA CYS A 131 11.30 3.35 -12.72
C CYS A 131 9.87 3.50 -12.18
N TYR A 132 9.74 3.90 -10.92
CA TYR A 132 8.45 4.23 -10.33
C TYR A 132 8.61 5.20 -9.15
N ILE A 133 7.55 5.94 -8.85
CA ILE A 133 7.43 6.80 -7.67
C ILE A 133 6.60 6.03 -6.65
N GLN A 134 7.16 5.66 -5.49
CA GLN A 134 6.46 4.92 -4.43
C GLN A 134 6.78 5.44 -3.02
N LYS A 135 7.13 6.73 -2.89
CA LYS A 135 7.41 7.29 -1.57
C LYS A 135 6.15 7.21 -0.69
N GLN A 136 6.26 6.47 0.41
CA GLN A 136 5.20 6.37 1.42
C GLN A 136 5.21 7.61 2.33
N ASN A 137 4.23 7.70 3.24
CA ASN A 137 4.08 8.76 4.25
C ASN A 137 3.57 10.10 3.70
N ASN A 138 2.35 10.11 3.15
CA ASN A 138 1.66 11.35 2.73
C ASN A 138 2.37 12.12 1.62
N ASN A 139 3.12 11.44 0.74
CA ASN A 139 3.81 12.12 -0.36
C ASN A 139 2.83 12.93 -1.24
N PHE A 140 1.56 12.53 -1.33
CA PHE A 140 0.55 13.28 -2.07
C PHE A 140 0.33 14.68 -1.48
N LEU A 141 0.23 14.78 -0.15
CA LEU A 141 -0.04 16.04 0.54
C LEU A 141 1.22 16.91 0.70
N GLU A 142 2.40 16.30 0.75
CA GLU A 142 3.66 17.01 0.99
C GLU A 142 4.38 17.38 -0.33
N GLU A 143 4.42 16.46 -1.29
CA GLU A 143 5.17 16.62 -2.53
C GLU A 143 4.29 17.07 -3.69
N PHE A 144 3.05 16.59 -3.77
CA PHE A 144 2.15 16.82 -4.90
C PHE A 144 1.04 17.84 -4.60
N THR A 145 1.40 18.90 -3.88
CA THR A 145 0.47 19.93 -3.41
C THR A 145 -0.35 20.58 -4.53
N SER A 146 0.19 20.69 -5.75
CA SER A 146 -0.52 21.23 -6.91
C SER A 146 -1.67 20.35 -7.43
N LEU A 147 -1.77 19.12 -6.94
CA LEU A 147 -2.82 18.16 -7.27
C LEU A 147 -3.85 17.97 -6.14
N ILE A 148 -3.67 18.62 -4.98
CA ILE A 148 -4.55 18.44 -3.82
C ILE A 148 -6.00 18.79 -4.15
N ASP A 149 -6.25 19.77 -5.02
CA ASP A 149 -7.62 20.16 -5.39
C ASP A 149 -8.33 19.12 -6.30
N ASP A 150 -7.63 18.08 -6.74
CA ASP A 150 -8.18 17.03 -7.61
C ASP A 150 -8.64 15.78 -6.87
N ALA A 151 -8.36 15.65 -5.57
CA ALA A 151 -8.75 14.51 -4.74
C ALA A 151 -8.95 14.92 -3.28
N ASP A 152 -9.76 14.19 -2.53
CA ASP A 152 -9.87 14.46 -1.09
C ASP A 152 -8.56 14.17 -0.37
N THR A 153 -8.29 14.90 0.70
CA THR A 153 -7.12 14.69 1.57
C THR A 153 -7.35 13.62 2.64
N HIS A 154 -8.60 13.19 2.82
CA HIS A 154 -9.00 12.10 3.70
C HIS A 154 -10.36 11.53 3.29
N ILE A 155 -10.68 10.31 3.70
CA ILE A 155 -11.98 9.67 3.46
C ILE A 155 -12.83 9.77 4.74
N PRO A 156 -13.86 10.65 4.83
CA PRO A 156 -14.50 10.98 6.11
C PRO A 156 -15.14 9.78 6.82
N TRP A 157 -15.87 8.94 6.07
CA TRP A 157 -16.57 7.79 6.63
C TRP A 157 -15.60 6.72 7.16
N ALA A 158 -14.48 6.49 6.46
CA ALA A 158 -13.43 5.56 6.86
C ALA A 158 -12.64 6.10 8.06
N THR A 159 -12.25 7.37 8.01
CA THR A 159 -11.53 8.06 9.09
C THR A 159 -12.32 7.97 10.39
N LYS A 160 -13.63 8.24 10.36
CA LYS A 160 -14.50 8.15 11.54
C LYS A 160 -14.58 6.72 12.09
N ALA A 161 -14.63 5.70 11.25
CA ALA A 161 -14.64 4.30 11.67
C ALA A 161 -13.33 3.90 12.37
N LEU A 162 -12.20 4.27 11.77
CA LEU A 162 -10.88 3.93 12.29
C LEU A 162 -10.60 4.70 13.60
N VAL A 163 -10.85 6.00 13.67
CA VAL A 163 -10.70 6.79 14.92
C VAL A 163 -11.53 6.20 16.07
N THR A 164 -12.72 5.68 15.79
CA THR A 164 -13.59 5.02 16.78
C THR A 164 -13.01 3.68 17.27
N SER A 165 -12.29 2.97 16.41
CA SER A 165 -11.64 1.68 16.74
C SER A 165 -10.45 1.83 17.69
N PHE A 166 -9.74 2.95 17.63
CA PHE A 166 -8.51 3.19 18.40
C PHE A 166 -8.72 3.84 19.77
N PHE A 167 -9.95 3.97 20.26
CA PHE A 167 -10.24 4.60 21.57
C PHE A 167 -9.62 3.86 22.79
N GLY A 168 -8.98 2.70 22.59
CA GLY A 168 -8.23 1.96 23.62
C GLY A 168 -6.70 2.19 23.66
N GLN A 169 -6.10 2.93 22.71
CA GLN A 169 -4.64 3.14 22.62
C GLN A 169 -4.33 4.64 22.38
N ARG A 170 -4.34 5.46 23.43
CA ARG A 170 -4.16 6.94 23.34
C ARG A 170 -2.76 7.44 22.93
N LYS A 171 -1.81 6.56 22.58
CA LYS A 171 -0.43 6.99 22.26
C LYS A 171 0.18 6.44 20.96
N ALA A 172 -0.54 5.66 20.16
CA ALA A 172 0.00 5.13 18.92
C ALA A 172 -1.03 5.27 17.79
N SER A 173 -0.90 6.34 16.99
CA SER A 173 -1.22 6.41 15.56
C SER A 173 -1.62 7.84 15.19
N LYS A 174 -0.66 8.59 14.63
CA LYS A 174 -0.95 9.72 13.70
C LYS A 174 -1.20 9.18 12.28
N THR A 175 -1.43 7.87 12.15
CA THR A 175 -1.27 7.06 10.94
C THR A 175 -2.65 6.58 10.44
N LEU A 176 -3.68 7.43 10.53
CA LEU A 176 -5.06 6.98 10.34
C LEU A 176 -5.57 7.08 8.90
N SER A 177 -4.84 7.76 8.03
CA SER A 177 -5.04 7.77 6.59
C SER A 177 -3.80 8.35 5.93
N HIS A 178 -3.05 7.51 5.22
CA HIS A 178 -1.99 8.01 4.35
C HIS A 178 -2.50 8.05 2.92
N PHE A 179 -2.46 9.24 2.32
CA PHE A 179 -2.69 9.40 0.89
C PHE A 179 -1.33 9.39 0.22
N ASN A 180 -1.03 8.27 -0.43
CA ASN A 180 0.19 8.13 -1.20
C ASN A 180 -0.18 8.13 -2.69
N MET A 181 0.52 8.95 -3.47
CA MET A 181 0.50 8.83 -4.92
C MET A 181 1.64 7.90 -5.33
N SER A 182 1.29 6.79 -5.98
CA SER A 182 2.26 5.89 -6.60
C SER A 182 2.04 5.90 -8.11
N ILE A 183 3.12 6.06 -8.88
CA ILE A 183 3.08 6.06 -10.35
C ILE A 183 4.17 5.12 -10.84
N GLY A 184 3.79 4.16 -11.66
CA GLY A 184 4.69 3.16 -12.22
C GLY A 184 4.04 2.47 -13.41
N ASN A 185 4.85 1.83 -14.24
CA ASN A 185 4.34 1.09 -15.39
C ASN A 185 4.01 -0.34 -14.94
N TRP A 186 2.76 -0.56 -14.53
CA TRP A 186 2.32 -1.84 -13.96
C TRP A 186 1.84 -2.84 -15.02
N GLU A 187 1.79 -2.43 -16.30
CA GLU A 187 1.17 -3.19 -17.39
C GLU A 187 2.10 -4.17 -18.11
N ASN A 188 3.37 -4.28 -17.71
CA ASN A 188 4.32 -5.26 -18.26
C ASN A 188 4.61 -6.38 -17.25
N LYS A 189 3.58 -7.17 -16.91
CA LYS A 189 3.73 -8.45 -16.21
C LYS A 189 3.02 -9.56 -16.98
#